data_AF-A0A9E5JEA4-F1
#
_entry.id   AF-A0A9E5JEA4-F1
#
_cell.length_a   1.000
_cell.length_b   1.000
_cell.length_c   1.000
_cell.angle_alpha   90.00
_cell.angle_beta   90.00
_cell.angle_gamma   90.00
#
_symmetry.space_group_name_H-M   'P 1'
#
loop_
_entity.id
_entity.type
_entity.pdbx_description
1 polymer ?
#
loop_
_entity_poly.entity_id
_entity_poly.type
_entity_poly.pdbx_seq_one_letter_code
_entity_poly.pdbx_strand_id
1 'polypeptide(L)' 'MNDLQGQHILILGLGASGLAMARWCAFAGAEVTVADTREAPANLAILQSELPQVHWVSGPFIASMVEG' A
#
# COMPACT_ATOMS: atom_id res chain seq x y z
N MET A 1 -19.16 -7.67 8.72
CA MET A 1 -18.50 -6.44 9.20
C MET A 1 -17.21 -6.33 8.42
N ASN A 2 -16.98 -5.23 7.73
CA ASN A 2 -15.78 -5.03 6.94
C ASN A 2 -14.90 -4.03 7.70
N ASP A 3 -14.12 -4.53 8.65
CA ASP A 3 -13.49 -3.72 9.71
C ASP A 3 -12.44 -2.72 9.19
N LEU A 4 -12.06 -2.84 7.91
CA LEU A 4 -11.10 -1.95 7.23
C LEU A 4 -11.77 -0.89 6.34
N GLN A 5 -13.10 -0.93 6.19
CA GLN A 5 -13.81 0.00 5.31
C GLN A 5 -13.58 1.45 5.75
N GLY A 6 -13.04 2.27 4.86
CA GLY A 6 -12.74 3.69 5.11
C GLY A 6 -11.56 3.95 6.07
N GLN A 7 -10.82 2.92 6.48
CA GLN A 7 -9.63 3.08 7.30
C GLN A 7 -8.41 3.40 6.42
N HIS A 8 -7.52 4.27 6.91
CA HIS A 8 -6.23 4.53 6.26
C HIS A 8 -5.24 3.43 6.65
N ILE A 9 -4.71 2.72 5.67
CA ILE A 9 -3.77 1.61 5.87
C ILE A 9 -2.44 1.93 5.18
N LEU A 10 -1.38 2.02 5.99
CA LEU A 10 0.00 2.13 5.51
C LEU A 10 0.65 0.74 5.46
N ILE A 11 1.15 0.36 4.29
CA ILE A 11 1.92 -0.87 4.07
C ILE A 11 3.37 -0.49 3.77
N LEU A 12 4.31 -0.99 4.58
CA LEU A 12 5.74 -0.77 4.40
C LEU A 12 6.39 -1.97 3.72
N GLY A 13 6.78 -1.79 2.46
CA GLY A 13 7.46 -2.75 1.62
C GLY A 13 6.53 -3.39 0.57
N LEU A 14 6.92 -3.30 -0.70
CA LEU A 14 6.23 -3.89 -1.85
C LEU A 14 6.92 -5.19 -2.29
N GLY A 15 7.02 -6.13 -1.35
CA GLY A 15 7.34 -7.53 -1.62
C GLY A 15 6.09 -8.34 -2.01
N ALA A 16 6.17 -9.67 -1.92
CA ALA A 16 5.02 -10.54 -2.15
C ALA A 16 3.92 -10.30 -1.09
N SER A 17 4.30 -10.23 0.19
CA SER A 17 3.37 -9.99 1.30
C SER A 17 2.72 -8.62 1.21
N GLY A 18 3.48 -7.56 0.90
CA GLY A 18 2.94 -6.20 0.76
C GLY A 18 1.90 -6.09 -0.36
N LEU A 19 2.15 -6.71 -1.51
CA LEU A 19 1.19 -6.76 -2.60
C LEU A 19 -0.09 -7.52 -2.21
N ALA A 20 0.05 -8.66 -1.51
CA ALA A 20 -1.10 -9.42 -1.01
C ALA A 20 -1.93 -8.62 0.01
N MET A 21 -1.28 -7.91 0.92
CA MET A 21 -1.93 -7.01 1.88
C MET A 21 -2.66 -5.87 1.17
N ALA A 22 -2.04 -5.23 0.18
CA ALA A 22 -2.64 -4.14 -0.58
C ALA A 22 -3.94 -4.59 -1.28
N ARG A 23 -3.92 -5.76 -1.92
CA ARG A 23 -5.11 -6.37 -2.55
C ARG A 23 -6.23 -6.60 -1.54
N TRP A 24 -5.91 -7.20 -0.40
CA TRP A 24 -6.91 -7.49 0.64
C TRP A 24 -7.49 -6.21 1.24
N CYS A 25 -6.65 -5.25 1.62
CA CYS A 25 -7.09 -3.98 2.20
C CYS A 25 -7.93 -3.17 1.22
N ALA A 26 -7.53 -3.09 -0.05
CA ALA A 26 -8.30 -2.39 -1.08
C ALA A 26 -9.65 -3.09 -1.35
N PHE A 27 -9.67 -4.41 -1.43
CA PHE A 27 -10.91 -5.20 -1.53
C PHE A 27 -11.82 -4.98 -0.32
N ALA A 28 -11.23 -4.87 0.87
CA ALA A 28 -11.91 -4.52 2.11
C ALA A 28 -12.26 -3.01 2.22
N GLY A 29 -12.17 -2.24 1.12
CA GLY A 29 -12.63 -0.85 1.08
C GLY A 29 -11.81 0.13 1.92
N ALA A 30 -10.57 -0.23 2.27
CA ALA A 30 -9.62 0.66 2.92
C ALA A 30 -9.01 1.66 1.93
N GLU A 31 -8.54 2.79 2.45
CA GLU A 31 -7.68 3.71 1.73
C GLU A 31 -6.22 3.30 1.97
N VAL A 32 -5.57 2.79 0.92
CA VAL A 32 -4.28 2.10 1.06
C VAL A 32 -3.16 2.96 0.50
N THR A 33 -2.11 3.12 1.30
CA THR A 33 -0.81 3.63 0.87
C THR A 33 0.24 2.53 1.00
N VAL A 34 0.98 2.26 -0.07
CA VAL A 34 2.13 1.37 -0.08
C VAL A 34 3.40 2.20 -0.22
N ALA A 35 4.30 2.08 0.75
CA ALA A 35 5.60 2.73 0.74
C ALA A 35 6.72 1.69 0.61
N ASP A 36 7.78 1.97 -0.17
CA ASP A 36 9.00 1.16 -0.20
C ASP A 36 10.24 2.04 -0.25
N THR A 37 11.35 1.59 0.34
CA THR A 37 12.62 2.32 0.26
C THR A 37 13.27 2.23 -1.11
N ARG A 38 12.87 1.25 -1.93
CA ARG A 38 13.34 1.07 -3.31
C ARG A 38 12.48 1.91 -4.25
N GLU A 39 13.10 2.57 -5.21
CA GLU A 39 12.39 3.34 -6.24
C GLU A 39 11.56 2.45 -7.19
N ALA A 40 12.06 1.26 -7.50
CA ALA A 40 11.41 0.33 -8.44
C ALA A 40 11.46 -1.13 -7.93
N PRO A 41 10.67 -1.51 -6.90
CA PRO A 41 10.55 -2.90 -6.51
C PRO A 41 9.84 -3.73 -7.59
N ALA A 42 10.13 -5.04 -7.62
CA ALA A 42 9.63 -5.96 -8.67
C ALA A 42 8.11 -5.94 -8.87
N ASN A 43 7.35 -5.66 -7.80
CA ASN A 43 5.88 -5.69 -7.83
C ASN A 43 5.23 -4.32 -8.11
N LEU A 44 5.99 -3.26 -8.38
CA LEU A 44 5.44 -1.90 -8.62
C LEU A 44 4.49 -1.86 -9.81
N ALA A 45 4.90 -2.42 -10.94
CA ALA A 45 4.06 -2.45 -12.15
C ALA A 45 2.77 -3.26 -11.93
N ILE A 46 2.85 -4.35 -11.15
CA ILE A 46 1.68 -5.17 -10.81
C ILE A 46 0.73 -4.38 -9.92
N LEU A 47 1.24 -3.70 -8.88
CA LEU A 47 0.45 -2.86 -7.99
C LEU A 47 -0.31 -1.79 -8.78
N GLN A 48 0.39 -1.04 -9.63
CA GLN A 48 -0.19 0.04 -10.43
C GLN A 48 -1.22 -0.46 -11.44
N SER A 49 -1.00 -1.64 -12.02
CA SER A 49 -1.93 -2.25 -12.98
C SER A 49 -3.20 -2.78 -12.32
N GLU A 50 -3.08 -3.44 -11.16
CA GLU A 50 -4.22 -4.11 -10.52
C GLU A 50 -4.99 -3.20 -9.57
N LEU A 51 -4.29 -2.25 -8.95
CA LEU A 51 -4.81 -1.39 -7.89
C LEU A 51 -4.42 0.07 -8.14
N PRO A 52 -4.86 0.70 -9.25
CA PRO A 52 -4.50 2.07 -9.60
C PRO A 52 -4.95 3.13 -8.56
N GLN A 53 -5.89 2.78 -7.68
CA GLN A 53 -6.35 3.61 -6.57
C GLN A 53 -5.42 3.60 -5.34
N VAL A 54 -4.47 2.66 -5.26
CA VAL A 54 -3.54 2.56 -4.12
C VAL A 54 -2.45 3.62 -4.27
N HIS A 55 -2.22 4.41 -3.24
CA HIS A 55 -1.17 5.41 -3.23
C HIS A 55 0.20 4.75 -3.13
N TRP A 56 1.13 5.17 -3.98
CA TRP A 56 2.52 4.70 -3.98
C TRP A 56 3.47 5.78 -3.49
N VAL A 57 4.35 5.42 -2.57
CA VAL A 57 5.42 6.27 -2.07
C VAL A 57 6.74 5.52 -2.13
N SER A 58 7.78 6.18 -2.63
CA SER A 58 9.14 5.62 -2.64
C SER A 58 10.09 6.50 -1.84
N GLY A 59 11.04 5.89 -1.12
CA GLY A 59 12.06 6.58 -0.35
C GLY A 59 12.10 6.13 1.12
N PRO A 60 12.95 6.75 1.95
CA PRO A 60 13.08 6.38 3.37
C PRO A 60 11.74 6.47 4.11
N PHE A 61 11.49 5.52 5.01
CA PHE A 61 10.35 5.61 5.90
C PHE A 61 10.58 6.72 6.93
N ILE A 62 9.61 7.62 7.07
CA ILE A 62 9.65 8.74 8.00
C ILE A 62 8.46 8.68 8.94
N ALA A 63 8.63 9.22 10.15
CA ALA A 63 7.60 9.15 11.19
C ALA A 63 6.27 9.79 10.77
N SER A 64 6.30 10.86 9.96
CA SER A 64 5.08 11.52 9.49
C SER A 64 4.21 10.65 8.57
N MET A 65 4.69 9.49 8.11
CA MET A 65 3.88 8.58 7.28
C MET A 65 2.71 7.94 8.05
N VAL A 66 2.75 7.90 9.38
CA VAL A 66 1.63 7.39 10.20
C VAL A 66 0.63 8.47 10.58
N GLU A 67 0.90 9.72 10.22
CA GLU A 67 -0.02 10.85 10.38
C GLU A 67 -0.96 10.82 9.17
N GLY A 68 -2.12 10.19 9.36
CA GLY A 68 -3.12 9.94 8.32
C GLY A 68 -3.88 11.18 7.85
#